data_AF-A0A5K1FD92-F1
#
_entry.id   AF-A0A5K1FD92-F1
#
_cell.length_a   1.000
_cell.length_b   1.000
_cell.length_c   1.000
_cell.angle_alpha   90.00
_cell.angle_beta   90.00
_cell.angle_gamma   90.00
#
_symmetry.space_group_name_H-M   'P 1'
#
loop_
_entity.id
_entity.type
_entity.pdbx_description
1 polymer ?
#
loop_
_entity_poly.entity_id
_entity_poly.type
_entity_poly.pdbx_seq_one_letter_code
_entity_poly.pdbx_strand_id
1 'polypeptide(L)' 'MYAFDIRHNMLTGSISSSIKNLTSSQMLSLSSNNLSSTLPPGLCELKDLWQLDLEDNSFT' A
#
# COMPACT_ATOMS: atom_id res chain seq x y z
N MET A 1 12.63 9.41 8.31
CA MET A 1 11.63 8.33 8.17
C MET A 1 10.45 8.89 7.41
N TYR A 2 10.19 8.42 6.19
CA TYR A 2 9.05 8.83 5.38
C TYR A 2 7.98 7.75 5.45
N ALA A 3 6.75 8.16 5.78
CA ALA A 3 5.62 7.24 5.89
C ALA A 3 4.49 7.72 4.98
N PHE A 4 3.89 6.80 4.26
CA PHE A 4 2.63 6.99 3.56
C PHE A 4 1.54 6.22 4.31
N ASP A 5 0.66 6.97 4.98
CA ASP A 5 -0.36 6.42 5.86
C ASP A 5 -1.73 6.95 5.46
N ILE A 6 -2.57 6.06 4.95
CA ILE A 6 -3.96 6.34 4.58
C ILE A 6 -4.91 5.28 5.16
N ARG A 7 -4.54 4.73 6.32
CA ARG A 7 -5.37 3.76 7.04
C ARG A 7 -6.71 4.36 7.49
N HIS A 8 -7.69 3.51 7.76
CA HIS A 8 -9.03 3.90 8.24
C HIS A 8 -9.77 4.85 7.29
N ASN A 9 -9.81 4.50 6.02
CA ASN A 9 -10.60 5.20 5.01
C ASN A 9 -11.58 4.25 4.32
N MET A 10 -12.38 4.78 3.42
CA MET A 10 -13.31 4.00 2.58
C MET A 10 -12.77 3.82 1.16
N LEU A 11 -11.44 3.69 1.01
CA LEU A 11 -10.84 3.53 -0.31
C LEU A 11 -11.25 2.18 -0.90
N THR A 12 -11.62 2.19 -2.18
CA THR A 12 -12.10 1.00 -2.91
C THR A 12 -11.26 0.77 -4.17
N GLY A 13 -11.44 -0.40 -4.79
CA GLY A 13 -10.72 -0.77 -6.02
C GLY A 13 -9.33 -1.33 -5.72
N SER A 14 -8.44 -1.29 -6.71
CA SER A 14 -7.10 -1.86 -6.62
C SER A 14 -6.01 -0.82 -6.38
N ILE A 15 -4.87 -1.25 -5.82
CA ILE A 15 -3.69 -0.40 -5.72
C ILE A 15 -3.11 -0.21 -7.13
N SER A 16 -2.95 1.04 -7.55
CA SER A 16 -2.36 1.38 -8.85
C SER A 16 -0.88 0.97 -8.94
N SER A 17 -0.43 0.58 -10.12
CA SER A 17 1.00 0.30 -10.40
C SER A 17 1.92 1.49 -10.17
N SER A 18 1.36 2.71 -10.11
CA SER A 18 2.10 3.93 -9.74
C SER A 18 2.60 3.92 -8.29
N ILE A 19 2.18 2.97 -7.44
CA ILE A 19 2.68 2.82 -6.07
C ILE A 19 4.21 2.71 -6.02
N LYS A 20 4.84 2.14 -7.06
CA LYS A 20 6.30 2.05 -7.19
C LYS A 20 7.04 3.38 -7.15
N ASN A 21 6.34 4.49 -7.40
CA ASN A 21 6.93 5.83 -7.36
C ASN A 21 7.16 6.33 -5.93
N LEU A 22 6.66 5.63 -4.91
CA LEU A 22 6.91 5.92 -3.50
C LEU A 22 8.30 5.42 -3.05
N THR A 23 9.33 5.62 -3.88
CA THR A 23 10.65 4.99 -3.74
C THR A 23 11.38 5.34 -2.44
N SER A 24 11.09 6.51 -1.86
CA SER A 24 11.66 6.94 -0.57
C SER A 24 10.80 6.57 0.65
N SER A 25 9.65 5.93 0.45
CA SER A 25 8.75 5.58 1.55
C SER A 25 9.28 4.38 2.32
N GLN A 26 9.37 4.54 3.63
CA GLN A 26 9.88 3.54 4.55
C GLN A 26 8.75 2.74 5.24
N MET A 27 7.59 3.38 5.43
CA MET A 27 6.37 2.75 5.94
C MET A 27 5.22 3.02 4.96
N LEU A 28 4.47 1.98 4.63
CA LEU A 28 3.24 2.07 3.82
C LEU A 28 2.11 1.41 4.61
N SER A 29 1.10 2.20 4.99
CA SER A 29 -0.08 1.71 5.69
C SER A 29 -1.36 2.03 4.91
N LEU A 30 -2.03 0.99 4.46
CA LEU A 30 -3.31 1.03 3.76
C LEU A 30 -4.41 0.32 4.54
N SER A 31 -4.15 -0.03 5.80
CA SER A 31 -5.04 -0.87 6.62
C SER A 31 -6.42 -0.28 6.85
N SER A 32 -7.41 -1.14 7.11
CA SER A 32 -8.81 -0.77 7.32
C SER A 32 -9.34 0.11 6.18
N ASN A 33 -9.38 -0.49 4.99
CA ASN A 33 -9.99 0.08 3.79
C ASN A 33 -10.81 -1.00 3.07
N ASN A 34 -11.44 -0.64 1.95
CA ASN A 34 -12.18 -1.57 1.10
C ASN A 34 -11.41 -1.87 -0.20
N LEU A 35 -10.08 -1.83 -0.18
CA LEU A 35 -9.25 -2.17 -1.34
C LEU A 35 -9.34 -3.67 -1.62
N SER A 36 -9.27 -4.05 -2.88
CA SER A 36 -9.43 -5.42 -3.34
C SER A 36 -8.52 -5.71 -4.54
N SER A 37 -8.64 -6.92 -5.11
CA SER A 37 -7.79 -7.43 -6.21
C SER A 37 -6.39 -7.87 -5.75
N THR A 38 -5.55 -8.23 -6.71
CA THR A 38 -4.16 -8.62 -6.48
C THR A 38 -3.28 -7.39 -6.23
N LEU A 39 -2.23 -7.59 -5.41
CA LEU A 39 -1.22 -6.57 -5.16
C LEU A 39 -0.39 -6.30 -6.43
N PRO A 40 -0.18 -5.03 -6.82
CA PRO A 40 0.62 -4.72 -7.99
C PRO A 40 2.09 -5.12 -7.76
N PRO A 41 2.79 -5.70 -8.75
CA PRO A 41 4.20 -6.06 -8.64
C PRO A 41 5.12 -4.90 -8.25
N GLY A 42 4.69 -3.66 -8.54
CA GLY A 42 5.40 -2.44 -8.17
C GLY A 42 5.57 -2.23 -6.66
N LEU A 43 4.80 -2.92 -5.80
CA LEU A 43 5.06 -2.94 -4.36
C LEU A 43 6.45 -3.53 -4.04
N CYS A 44 6.90 -4.52 -4.81
CA CYS A 44 8.21 -5.14 -4.64
C CYS A 44 9.37 -4.24 -5.11
N GLU A 45 9.08 -3.12 -5.79
CA GLU A 45 10.08 -2.15 -6.23
C GLU A 45 10.42 -1.09 -5.16
N LEU A 46 9.67 -1.07 -4.05
CA LEU A 46 9.86 -0.13 -2.94
C LEU A 46 11.05 -0.53 -2.06
N LYS A 47 12.26 -0.19 -2.51
CA LYS A 47 13.53 -0.65 -1.90
C LYS A 47 13.76 -0.17 -0.47
N ASP A 48 13.23 1.00 -0.11
CA ASP A 48 13.40 1.58 1.23
C ASP A 48 12.30 1.16 2.22
N LEU A 49 11.30 0.40 1.74
CA LEU A 49 10.15 -0.02 2.55
C LEU A 49 10.57 -1.12 3.54
N TRP A 50 10.40 -0.85 4.83
CA TRP A 50 10.67 -1.83 5.89
C TRP A 50 9.40 -2.24 6.65
N GLN A 51 8.30 -1.50 6.48
CA GLN A 51 7.00 -1.84 7.04
C GLN A 51 5.88 -1.66 6.01
N LEU A 52 5.11 -2.73 5.81
CA LEU A 52 3.91 -2.77 4.96
C LEU A 52 2.73 -3.27 5.79
N ASP A 53 1.71 -2.43 5.94
CA ASP A 53 0.45 -2.78 6.60
C ASP A 53 -0.71 -2.70 5.61
N LEU A 54 -1.32 -3.85 5.35
CA LEU A 54 -2.43 -4.06 4.41
C LEU A 54 -3.63 -4.73 5.10
N GLU A 55 -3.62 -4.83 6.43
CA GLU A 55 -4.67 -5.52 7.19
C GLU A 55 -6.06 -4.93 6.90
N ASP A 56 -7.11 -5.74 7.05
CA ASP A 56 -8.49 -5.27 6.95
C ASP A 56 -8.76 -4.60 5.58
N ASN A 57 -8.46 -5.37 4.54
CA ASN A 57 -8.77 -5.14 3.12
C ASN A 57 -9.16 -6.50 2.49
N SER A 58 -9.53 -6.50 1.21
CA SER A 58 -10.01 -7.67 0.47
C SER A 58 -9.05 -8.12 -0.65
N PHE A 59 -7.73 -8.11 -0.39
CA PHE A 59 -6.71 -8.54 -1.35
C PHE A 59 -6.70 -10.07 -1.54
N THR A 60 -6.31 -10.52 -2.74
CA THR A 60 -6.17 -11.96 -3.12
C THR A 60 -4.76 -12.31 -3.52
#